data_AF-A0A9E3H3H6-F1
#
_entry.id   AF-A0A9E3H3H6-F1
#
_cell.length_a   1.000
_cell.length_b   1.000
_cell.length_c   1.000
_cell.angle_alpha   90.00
_cell.angle_beta   90.00
_cell.angle_gamma   90.00
#
_symmetry.space_group_name_H-M   'P 1'
#
loop_
_entity.id
_entity.type
_entity.pdbx_description
1 polymer ?
#
loop_
_entity_poly.entity_id
_entity_poly.type
_entity_poly.pdbx_seq_one_letter_code
_entity_poly.pdbx_strand_id
1 'polypeptide(L)'
;MAKVIADWDKQLAAQKLPKSALDAVRNYEVQLKPDKSYGVYVLCEPDGNGGGKAPFDAFVHANHQFPRSPNPTLRLVWNRLAPRYEGVSDQIHDHARILSTIVGDALHLSQNALKAAEVKMYLYNYADRAWGRRFAEALTGLPVPFNVSVKGGWLHLRWKAQGT
;
A
#
# COMPACT_ATOMS: atom_id res chain seq x y z
N MET A 1 -0.63 -19.06 5.16
CA MET A 1 -0.83 -19.20 3.70
C MET A 1 -1.69 -20.42 3.35
N ALA A 2 -1.38 -21.63 3.83
CA ALA A 2 -2.18 -22.84 3.57
C ALA A 2 -3.69 -22.74 3.90
N LYS A 3 -4.04 -22.08 5.01
CA LYS A 3 -5.45 -21.86 5.41
C LYS A 3 -6.22 -20.95 4.43
N VAL A 4 -5.56 -19.92 3.90
CA VAL A 4 -6.16 -18.98 2.93
C VAL A 4 -6.40 -19.68 1.59
N ILE A 5 -5.47 -20.53 1.17
CA ILE A 5 -5.60 -21.35 -0.04
C ILE A 5 -6.79 -22.32 0.10
N ALA A 6 -6.92 -22.99 1.26
CA ALA A 6 -8.03 -23.91 1.51
C ALA A 6 -9.40 -23.20 1.55
N ASP A 7 -9.47 -22.01 2.15
CA ASP A 7 -10.71 -21.21 2.18
C ASP A 7 -11.08 -20.67 0.79
N TRP A 8 -10.08 -20.28 -0.01
CA TRP A 8 -10.27 -19.86 -1.40
C TRP A 8 -10.76 -21.02 -2.29
N ASP A 9 -10.15 -22.20 -2.17
CA ASP A 9 -10.56 -23.41 -2.88
C ASP A 9 -12.00 -23.81 -2.54
N LYS A 10 -12.41 -23.67 -1.27
CA LYS A 10 -13.78 -23.93 -0.83
C LYS A 10 -14.78 -22.96 -1.46
N GLN A 11 -14.42 -21.68 -1.58
CA GLN A 11 -15.26 -20.67 -2.23
C GLN A 11 -15.35 -20.91 -3.74
N LEU A 12 -14.25 -21.25 -4.40
CA LEU A 12 -14.22 -21.60 -5.81
C LEU A 12 -15.05 -22.86 -6.12
N ALA A 13 -14.97 -23.88 -5.26
CA ALA A 13 -15.77 -25.10 -5.39
C ALA A 13 -17.28 -24.82 -5.23
N ALA A 14 -17.66 -23.85 -4.38
CA ALA A 14 -19.06 -23.46 -4.20
C ALA A 14 -19.66 -22.75 -5.43
N GLN A 15 -18.84 -22.17 -6.30
CA GLN A 15 -19.28 -21.49 -7.53
C GLN A 15 -19.71 -22.45 -8.66
N LYS A 16 -19.64 -23.78 -8.45
CA LYS A 16 -19.98 -24.82 -9.44
C LYS A 16 -19.29 -24.61 -10.80
N LEU A 17 -18.08 -24.05 -10.79
CA LEU A 17 -17.30 -23.84 -12.00
C LEU A 17 -16.92 -25.19 -12.63
N PRO A 18 -16.95 -25.32 -13.96
CA PRO A 18 -16.43 -26.51 -14.62
C PRO A 18 -14.98 -26.76 -14.21
N LYS A 19 -14.61 -28.02 -13.98
CA LYS A 19 -13.25 -28.40 -13.57
C LYS A 19 -12.17 -27.81 -14.50
N SER A 20 -12.45 -27.78 -15.81
CA SER A 20 -11.57 -27.16 -16.81
C SER A 20 -11.32 -25.66 -16.59
N ALA A 21 -12.30 -24.92 -16.08
CA ALA A 21 -12.15 -23.51 -15.76
C ALA A 21 -11.32 -23.31 -14.48
N LEU A 22 -11.52 -24.16 -13.47
CA LEU A 22 -10.70 -24.15 -12.24
C LEU A 22 -9.24 -24.52 -12.54
N ASP A 23 -9.02 -25.54 -13.36
CA ASP A 23 -7.70 -25.96 -13.79
C ASP A 23 -7.02 -24.88 -14.66
N ALA A 24 -7.78 -24.17 -15.51
CA ALA A 24 -7.27 -23.03 -16.28
C ALA A 24 -6.86 -21.85 -15.38
N VAL A 25 -7.64 -21.52 -14.35
CA VAL A 25 -7.30 -20.47 -13.37
C VAL A 25 -6.03 -20.85 -12.60
N ARG A 26 -5.93 -22.10 -12.12
CA ARG A 26 -4.74 -22.57 -11.40
C ARG A 26 -3.50 -22.61 -12.28
N ASN A 27 -3.62 -23.05 -13.52
CA ASN A 27 -2.52 -23.02 -14.49
C ASN A 27 -2.11 -21.58 -14.81
N TYR A 28 -3.07 -20.68 -14.96
CA TYR A 28 -2.80 -19.25 -15.13
C TYR A 28 -2.09 -18.67 -13.91
N GLU A 29 -2.53 -18.97 -12.68
CA GLU A 29 -1.90 -18.55 -11.44
C GLU A 29 -0.47 -19.07 -11.27
N VAL A 30 -0.18 -20.31 -11.68
CA VAL A 30 1.19 -20.86 -11.70
C VAL A 30 2.06 -20.16 -12.74
N GLN A 31 1.47 -19.69 -13.83
CA GLN A 31 2.16 -18.95 -14.90
C GLN A 31 2.25 -17.44 -14.63
N LEU A 32 1.42 -16.91 -13.73
CA LEU A 32 1.58 -15.57 -13.20
C LEU A 32 2.92 -15.55 -12.47
N LYS A 33 3.95 -15.04 -13.14
CA LYS A 33 5.09 -14.45 -12.45
C LYS A 33 4.53 -13.14 -11.91
N PRO A 34 4.17 -13.03 -10.61
CA PRO A 34 3.64 -11.79 -10.09
C PRO A 34 4.68 -10.72 -10.39
N ASP A 35 4.28 -9.73 -11.18
CA ASP A 35 5.12 -8.58 -11.43
C ASP A 35 5.32 -7.90 -10.08
N LYS A 36 6.51 -8.05 -9.49
CA LYS A 36 6.80 -7.47 -8.16
C LYS A 36 6.76 -5.94 -8.16
N SER A 37 6.68 -5.33 -9.33
CA SER A 37 6.52 -3.90 -9.54
C SER A 37 5.03 -3.47 -9.52
N TYR A 38 4.08 -4.41 -9.55
CA TYR A 38 2.64 -4.16 -9.56
C TYR A 38 1.89 -5.11 -8.63
N GLY A 39 1.12 -4.60 -7.66
CA GLY A 39 0.38 -5.51 -6.78
C GLY A 39 -0.52 -4.83 -5.76
N VAL A 40 -1.35 -5.66 -5.11
CA VAL A 40 -2.11 -5.29 -3.91
C VAL A 40 -1.36 -5.86 -2.71
N TYR A 41 -1.02 -4.97 -1.78
CA TYR A 41 -0.30 -5.25 -0.56
C TYR A 41 -1.22 -5.05 0.63
N VAL A 42 -0.95 -5.78 1.71
CA VAL A 42 -1.67 -5.64 2.98
C VAL A 42 -0.67 -5.14 4.00
N LEU A 43 -0.98 -4.03 4.64
CA LEU A 43 -0.24 -3.59 5.81
C LEU A 43 -0.64 -4.46 7.00
N CYS A 44 0.34 -5.07 7.65
CA CYS A 44 0.14 -5.88 8.85
C CYS A 44 0.66 -5.16 10.09
N GLU A 45 0.11 -5.47 11.26
CA GLU A 45 0.72 -5.10 12.53
C GLU A 45 2.10 -5.75 12.69
N PRO A 46 3.05 -5.07 13.35
CA PRO A 46 4.42 -5.56 13.50
C PRO A 46 4.52 -6.91 14.22
N ASP A 47 3.57 -7.21 15.11
CA ASP A 47 3.53 -8.46 15.88
C ASP A 47 2.91 -9.64 15.11
N GLY A 48 2.32 -9.37 13.93
CA GLY A 48 1.62 -10.35 13.10
C GLY A 48 0.40 -11.01 13.74
N ASN A 49 0.04 -10.64 14.98
CA ASN A 49 -0.89 -11.38 15.82
C ASN A 49 -2.21 -10.65 16.02
N GLY A 50 -2.29 -9.36 15.65
CA GLY A 50 -3.56 -8.66 15.52
C GLY A 50 -4.33 -8.49 16.84
N GLY A 51 -3.70 -8.76 17.99
CA GLY A 51 -4.35 -8.80 19.30
C GLY A 51 -5.61 -9.68 19.36
N GLY A 52 -5.64 -10.81 18.63
CA GLY A 52 -6.83 -11.67 18.52
C GLY A 52 -7.84 -11.27 17.42
N LYS A 53 -7.51 -10.27 16.60
CA LYS A 53 -8.20 -9.88 15.36
C LYS A 53 -7.32 -10.13 14.15
N ALA A 54 -7.85 -9.94 12.94
CA ALA A 54 -7.03 -9.99 11.73
C ALA A 54 -5.92 -8.91 11.80
N PRO A 55 -4.65 -9.25 11.52
CA PRO A 55 -3.52 -8.34 11.75
C PRO A 55 -3.41 -7.22 10.71
N PHE A 56 -4.43 -7.02 9.88
CA PHE A 56 -4.37 -6.19 8.67
C PHE A 56 -4.92 -4.79 8.94
N ASP A 57 -4.10 -3.76 8.73
CA ASP A 57 -4.43 -2.35 8.99
C ASP A 57 -4.97 -1.64 7.75
N ALA A 58 -4.42 -1.94 6.56
CA ALA A 58 -4.81 -1.32 5.30
C ALA A 58 -4.52 -2.23 4.10
N PHE A 59 -5.28 -2.05 3.02
CA PHE A 59 -4.89 -2.50 1.68
C PHE A 59 -4.22 -1.35 0.93
N VAL A 60 -3.15 -1.66 0.20
CA VAL A 60 -2.42 -0.69 -0.62
C VAL A 60 -2.21 -1.29 -2.01
N HIS A 61 -2.78 -0.69 -3.04
CA HIS A 61 -2.44 -0.96 -4.42
C HIS A 61 -1.20 -0.16 -4.81
N ALA A 62 -0.14 -0.84 -5.24
CA ALA A 62 1.11 -0.22 -5.66
C ALA A 62 1.40 -0.50 -7.13
N ASN A 63 1.92 0.52 -7.81
CA ASN A 63 2.36 0.46 -9.20
C ASN A 63 3.71 1.16 -9.30
N HIS A 64 4.73 0.43 -9.73
CA HIS A 64 6.07 0.92 -9.95
C HIS A 64 6.29 1.06 -11.46
N GLN A 65 6.22 2.31 -11.94
CA GLN A 65 6.36 2.74 -13.34
C GLN A 65 5.10 2.61 -14.22
N PHE A 66 4.50 3.76 -14.56
CA PHE A 66 3.46 3.83 -15.60
C PHE A 66 4.11 3.98 -17.00
N PRO A 67 3.50 3.45 -18.08
CA PRO A 67 4.02 3.53 -19.45
C PRO A 67 4.35 4.93 -20.00
N ARG A 68 3.97 6.01 -19.30
CA ARG A 68 4.16 7.41 -19.69
C ARG A 68 4.76 8.28 -18.58
N SER A 69 5.30 7.68 -17.52
CA SER A 69 5.96 8.45 -16.46
C SER A 69 7.43 8.69 -16.84
N PRO A 70 7.92 9.94 -16.76
CA PRO A 70 9.30 10.26 -17.13
C PRO A 70 10.33 9.63 -16.21
N ASN A 71 9.94 9.26 -14.98
CA ASN A 71 10.79 8.60 -14.00
C ASN A 71 10.07 7.40 -13.35
N PRO A 72 10.81 6.37 -12.89
CA PRO A 72 10.25 5.30 -12.06
C PRO A 72 9.51 5.89 -10.87
N THR A 73 8.20 5.63 -10.79
CA THR A 73 7.32 6.21 -9.77
C THR A 73 6.58 5.08 -9.07
N LEU A 74 6.64 5.05 -7.75
CA LEU A 74 5.82 4.18 -6.91
C LEU A 74 4.51 4.89 -6.58
N ARG A 75 3.43 4.48 -7.23
CA ARG A 75 2.09 5.05 -7.04
C ARG A 75 1.24 4.15 -6.15
N LEU A 76 0.72 4.72 -5.07
CA LEU A 76 -0.01 4.04 -4.01
C LEU A 76 -1.43 4.57 -3.90
N VAL A 77 -2.40 3.66 -3.91
CA VAL A 77 -3.78 3.92 -3.51
C VAL A 77 -4.08 2.99 -2.35
N TRP A 78 -4.63 3.53 -1.27
CA TRP A 78 -4.82 2.74 -0.05
C TRP A 78 -6.25 2.87 0.48
N ASN A 79 -6.68 1.86 1.22
CA ASN A 79 -7.93 1.85 1.96
C ASN A 79 -7.69 1.22 3.33
N ARG A 80 -8.21 1.86 4.37
CA ARG A 80 -8.23 1.29 5.72
C ARG A 80 -9.17 0.09 5.77
N LEU A 81 -8.77 -0.94 6.52
CA LEU A 81 -9.60 -2.13 6.71
C LEU A 81 -10.51 -1.98 7.94
N ALA A 82 -11.79 -1.71 7.70
CA ALA A 82 -12.87 -1.85 8.69
C ALA A 82 -13.20 -3.35 8.89
N PRO A 83 -13.70 -3.80 10.07
CA PRO A 83 -14.31 -3.03 11.16
C PRO A 83 -13.44 -2.86 12.42
N ARG A 84 -12.14 -3.17 12.40
CA ARG A 84 -11.26 -3.12 13.60
C ARG A 84 -11.30 -1.76 14.32
N TYR A 85 -11.55 -0.69 13.58
CA TYR A 85 -11.42 0.68 14.03
C TYR A 85 -12.75 1.38 14.36
N GLU A 86 -13.86 0.65 14.38
CA GLU A 86 -15.17 1.22 14.72
C GLU A 86 -15.29 1.54 16.23
N GLY A 87 -14.40 1.01 17.08
CA GLY A 87 -14.41 1.20 18.53
C GLY A 87 -13.10 1.71 19.14
N VAL A 88 -12.21 2.33 18.36
CA VAL A 88 -10.96 2.89 18.92
C VAL A 88 -11.27 4.16 19.72
N SER A 89 -10.68 4.28 20.89
CA SER A 89 -10.78 5.48 21.73
C SER A 89 -10.13 6.72 21.12
N ASP A 90 -9.06 6.54 20.33
CA ASP A 90 -8.35 7.61 19.64
C ASP A 90 -8.21 7.32 18.15
N GLN A 91 -9.27 7.61 17.41
CA GLN A 91 -9.34 7.38 15.97
C GLN A 91 -8.35 8.24 15.18
N ILE A 92 -8.01 9.43 15.68
CA ILE A 92 -7.12 10.39 15.01
C ILE A 92 -5.69 9.86 15.07
N HIS A 93 -5.23 9.49 16.26
CA HIS A 93 -3.90 8.91 16.43
C HIS A 93 -3.72 7.66 15.59
N ASP A 94 -4.71 6.77 15.60
CA ASP A 94 -4.65 5.53 14.81
C ASP A 94 -4.61 5.79 13.30
N HIS A 95 -5.40 6.75 12.81
CA HIS A 95 -5.37 7.13 11.40
C HIS A 95 -4.00 7.69 11.00
N ALA A 96 -3.42 8.54 11.84
CA ALA A 96 -2.10 9.11 11.61
C ALA A 96 -1.00 8.04 11.65
N ARG A 97 -1.09 7.08 12.58
CA ARG A 97 -0.17 5.93 12.67
C ARG A 97 -0.16 5.13 11.38
N ILE A 98 -1.34 4.71 10.90
CA ILE A 98 -1.47 3.89 9.68
C ILE A 98 -0.85 4.61 8.48
N LEU A 99 -1.21 5.88 8.27
CA LEU A 99 -0.68 6.68 7.16
C LEU A 99 0.84 6.85 7.24
N SER A 100 1.37 7.13 8.42
CA SER A 100 2.81 7.21 8.64
C SER A 100 3.52 5.89 8.33
N THR A 101 2.96 4.75 8.74
CA THR A 101 3.53 3.43 8.44
C THR A 101 3.52 3.16 6.94
N ILE A 102 2.41 3.42 6.24
CA ILE A 102 2.33 3.26 4.78
C ILE A 102 3.39 4.12 4.08
N VAL A 103 3.59 5.36 4.52
CA VAL A 103 4.62 6.25 3.96
C VAL A 103 6.03 5.75 4.26
N GLY A 104 6.30 5.29 5.48
CA GLY A 104 7.59 4.71 5.86
C GLY A 104 7.96 3.50 5.00
N ASP A 105 7.03 2.56 4.85
CA ASP A 105 7.23 1.36 4.02
C ASP A 105 7.38 1.71 2.55
N ALA A 106 6.62 2.68 2.06
CA ALA A 106 6.74 3.16 0.68
C ALA A 106 8.12 3.78 0.41
N LEU A 107 8.64 4.58 1.33
CA LEU A 107 9.98 5.15 1.24
C LEU A 107 11.02 4.03 1.23
N HIS A 108 10.92 3.06 2.15
CA HIS A 108 11.82 1.91 2.20
C HIS A 108 11.81 1.10 0.88
N LEU A 109 10.63 0.76 0.35
CA LEU A 109 10.47 0.05 -0.92
C LEU A 109 11.05 0.85 -2.09
N SER A 110 10.82 2.17 -2.11
CA SER A 110 11.29 3.04 -3.17
C SER A 110 12.81 3.13 -3.23
N GLN A 111 13.52 3.08 -2.10
CA GLN A 111 14.99 3.14 -2.10
C GLN A 111 15.63 1.78 -2.39
N ASN A 112 15.03 0.70 -1.91
CA ASN A 112 15.66 -0.61 -1.90
C ASN A 112 15.17 -1.49 -3.05
N ALA A 113 13.98 -2.06 -2.89
CA ALA A 113 13.47 -3.12 -3.76
C ALA A 113 13.08 -2.63 -5.16
N LEU A 114 12.48 -1.44 -5.24
CA LEU A 114 11.89 -0.93 -6.48
C LEU A 114 12.76 0.13 -7.15
N LYS A 115 13.53 0.92 -6.39
CA LYS A 115 14.36 2.03 -6.89
C LYS A 115 13.53 3.11 -7.62
N ALA A 116 12.43 3.52 -6.99
CA ALA A 116 11.56 4.58 -7.51
C ALA A 116 12.14 5.96 -7.20
N ALA A 117 12.17 6.86 -8.18
CA ALA A 117 12.60 8.26 -8.02
C ALA A 117 11.55 9.12 -7.30
N GLU A 118 10.28 8.71 -7.34
CA GLU A 118 9.16 9.41 -6.71
C GLU A 118 8.16 8.41 -6.11
N VAL A 119 7.64 8.72 -4.93
CA VAL A 119 6.46 8.07 -4.35
C VAL A 119 5.27 9.02 -4.46
N LYS A 120 4.13 8.50 -4.92
CA LYS A 120 2.86 9.21 -4.98
C LYS A 120 1.81 8.44 -4.20
N MET A 121 1.22 9.03 -3.17
CA MET A 121 0.17 8.39 -2.38
C MET A 121 -1.14 9.16 -2.49
N TYR A 122 -2.23 8.47 -2.80
CA TYR A 122 -3.55 9.08 -2.91
C TYR A 122 -4.12 9.41 -1.53
N LEU A 123 -4.69 10.61 -1.41
CA LEU A 123 -5.34 11.14 -0.21
C LEU A 123 -6.87 11.17 -0.47
N TYR A 124 -7.51 10.04 -0.20
CA TYR A 124 -8.87 9.73 -0.64
C TYR A 124 -9.90 10.68 -0.03
N ASN A 125 -9.86 10.85 1.30
CA ASN A 125 -10.85 11.62 2.05
C ASN A 125 -10.26 12.92 2.64
N TYR A 126 -11.08 13.67 3.38
CA TYR A 126 -10.67 14.92 4.01
C TYR A 126 -9.60 14.71 5.10
N ALA A 127 -9.72 13.65 5.91
CA ALA A 127 -8.74 13.33 6.95
C ALA A 127 -7.36 13.02 6.36
N ASP A 128 -7.31 12.26 5.27
CA ASP A 128 -6.05 11.96 4.56
C ASP A 128 -5.39 13.24 4.03
N ARG A 129 -6.21 14.14 3.47
CA ARG A 129 -5.72 15.43 2.96
C ARG A 129 -5.22 16.34 4.08
N ALA A 130 -5.92 16.36 5.22
CA ALA A 130 -5.48 17.11 6.39
C ALA A 130 -4.16 16.56 6.93
N TRP A 131 -4.06 15.23 7.09
CA TRP A 131 -2.83 14.56 7.49
C TRP A 131 -1.68 14.86 6.52
N GLY A 132 -1.88 14.71 5.21
CA GLY A 132 -0.84 14.92 4.21
C GLY A 132 -0.30 16.36 4.18
N ARG A 133 -1.17 17.36 4.40
CA ARG A 133 -0.76 18.76 4.53
C ARG A 133 0.10 18.97 5.78
N ARG A 134 -0.36 18.50 6.94
CA ARG A 134 0.39 18.59 8.20
C ARG A 134 1.73 17.87 8.12
N PHE A 135 1.75 16.69 7.49
CA PHE A 135 2.97 15.93 7.24
C PHE A 135 3.96 16.71 6.37
N ALA A 136 3.51 17.29 5.25
CA ALA A 136 4.36 18.11 4.39
C ALA A 136 4.86 19.39 5.11
N GLU A 137 3.98 20.06 5.86
CA GLU A 137 4.33 21.22 6.69
C GLU A 137 5.41 20.86 7.72
N ALA A 138 5.22 19.77 8.46
CA ALA A 138 6.15 19.33 9.51
C ALA A 138 7.55 18.98 8.98
N LEU A 139 7.65 18.55 7.73
CA LEU A 139 8.91 18.22 7.08
C LEU A 139 9.56 19.43 6.37
N THR A 140 8.86 20.56 6.26
CA THR A 140 9.42 21.78 5.70
C THR A 140 10.60 22.26 6.53
N GLY A 141 11.75 22.48 5.89
CA GLY A 141 12.97 22.95 6.55
C GLY A 141 13.79 21.86 7.25
N LEU A 142 13.28 20.63 7.34
CA LEU A 142 14.07 19.50 7.86
C LEU A 142 15.05 18.97 6.80
N PRO A 143 16.24 18.49 7.21
CA PRO A 143 17.25 17.92 6.30
C PRO A 143 16.87 16.50 5.86
N VAL A 144 15.70 16.35 5.25
CA VAL A 144 15.25 15.07 4.69
C VAL A 144 15.82 14.82 3.28
N PRO A 145 16.10 13.56 2.90
CA PRO A 145 16.67 13.20 1.58
C PRO A 145 15.68 13.30 0.40
N PHE A 146 14.46 13.75 0.63
CA PHE A 146 13.42 13.91 -0.37
C PHE A 146 12.72 15.26 -0.22
N ASN A 147 12.12 15.73 -1.31
CA ASN A 147 11.18 16.84 -1.29
C ASN A 147 9.77 16.30 -1.07
N VAL A 148 9.00 16.96 -0.22
CA VAL A 148 7.60 16.62 0.06
C VAL A 148 6.68 17.71 -0.45
N SER A 149 5.56 17.34 -1.07
CA SER A 149 4.51 18.31 -1.44
C SER A 149 3.16 17.62 -1.57
N VAL A 150 2.08 18.40 -1.39
CA VAL A 150 0.71 17.95 -1.66
C VAL A 150 0.19 18.68 -2.89
N LYS A 151 -0.28 17.93 -3.90
CA LYS A 151 -0.85 18.49 -5.14
C LYS A 151 -2.15 17.78 -5.47
N GLY A 152 -3.26 18.54 -5.47
CA GLY A 152 -4.60 17.97 -5.60
C GLY A 152 -4.88 16.94 -4.50
N GLY A 153 -5.27 15.73 -4.89
CA GLY A 153 -5.49 14.60 -3.98
C GLY A 153 -4.28 13.71 -3.74
N TRP A 154 -3.04 14.17 -3.99
CA TRP A 154 -1.84 13.33 -3.91
C TRP A 154 -0.78 13.92 -2.99
N LEU A 155 -0.18 13.08 -2.15
CA LEU A 155 1.10 13.33 -1.49
C LEU A 155 2.23 12.88 -2.43
N HIS A 156 3.21 13.75 -2.62
CA HIS A 156 4.39 13.52 -3.45
C HIS A 156 5.64 13.52 -2.57
N LEU A 157 6.47 12.48 -2.71
CA LEU A 157 7.78 12.36 -2.08
C LEU A 157 8.80 12.07 -3.17
N ARG A 158 9.67 13.04 -3.48
CA ARG A 158 10.65 12.93 -4.56
C ARG A 158 12.06 12.96 -4.02
N TRP A 159 12.86 11.92 -4.31
CA TRP A 159 14.25 11.88 -3.89
C TRP A 159 15.03 13.06 -4.47
N LYS A 160 15.83 13.72 -3.63
CA LYS A 160 16.78 14.74 -4.11
C LYS A 160 17.84 14.02 -4.95
N ALA A 161 18.29 14.64 -6.03
CA ALA A 161 19.43 14.11 -6.77
C ALA A 161 20.62 14.03 -5.79
N GLN A 162 21.21 12.83 -5.66
CA GLN A 162 22.48 12.72 -4.95
C GLN A 162 23.49 13.50 -5.79
N GLY A 163 24.10 14.53 -5.21
CA GLY A 163 25.16 15.27 -5.89
C GLY A 163 26.23 14.27 -6.33
N THR A 164 26.52 14.26 -7.64
CA THR A 164 27.64 13.54 -8.26
C THR A 164 28.97 14.09 -7.78
#